data_AF-A0A7C2P9N2-F1
#
_entry.id   AF-A0A7C2P9N2-F1
#
_cell.length_a   1.000
_cell.length_b   1.000
_cell.length_c   1.000
_cell.angle_alpha   90.00
_cell.angle_beta   90.00
_cell.angle_gamma   90.00
#
_symmetry.space_group_name_H-M   'P 1'
#
loop_
_entity.id
_entity.type
_entity.pdbx_description
1 polymer ?
#
loop_
_entity_poly.entity_id
_entity_poly.type
_entity_poly.pdbx_seq_one_letter_code
_entity_poly.pdbx_strand_id
1 'polypeptide(L)'
;PLQRGGNMESNFIGEYVSAVYKYLIGISVIIAIVFVMVGGVQYVLAAGTGDTAKAKSRIRNAVSGLVLLLCVYIILYTVNPNLTLFKGLSLTVIQREEIDNETPADFQTNFEVVSSPGNGGSGWNGVPMYDQKAYESTPYGPESCMKTGEGSTGNVKSSGCGVTAFAMVSSALGTRVTPDIVAQTFWDETLNEGKNFRPRNATTGCGQNGTASSAFTESRLVAQAGLRGRYISTGNTDEILDLLEQGKLLIVSYRTNSGGGHYVVLTGLDEDGNILINNPWGGTMEKTPPSGLFPALKSVTYIDRSSDFIP
;
A
#
# COMPACT_ATOMS: atom_id res chain seq x y z
N PRO A 1 -9.22 6.15 16.46
CA PRO A 1 -10.63 5.76 16.15
C PRO A 1 -11.45 5.54 17.42
N LEU A 2 -12.52 6.33 17.59
CA LEU A 2 -13.44 6.20 18.72
C LEU A 2 -14.54 5.22 18.33
N GLN A 3 -14.60 4.06 18.99
CA GLN A 3 -15.72 3.14 18.83
C GLN A 3 -16.94 3.71 19.55
N ARG A 4 -17.95 4.12 18.77
CA ARG A 4 -19.28 4.41 19.29
C ARG A 4 -20.28 3.62 18.44
N GLY A 5 -20.76 2.50 18.99
CA GLY A 5 -21.86 1.72 18.39
C GLY A 5 -21.52 0.92 17.12
N GLY A 6 -20.37 0.25 17.05
CA GLY A 6 -20.08 -0.71 15.97
C GLY A 6 -19.67 -0.11 14.62
N ASN A 7 -19.50 1.20 14.51
CA ASN A 7 -18.96 1.86 13.32
C ASN A 7 -17.52 2.32 13.55
N MET A 8 -16.63 2.07 12.60
CA MET A 8 -15.30 2.68 12.57
C MET A 8 -15.39 4.01 11.82
N GLU A 9 -15.56 5.10 12.56
CA GLU A 9 -15.47 6.44 11.98
C GLU A 9 -14.00 6.86 11.86
N SER A 10 -13.50 6.91 10.62
CA SER A 10 -12.24 7.56 10.30
C SER A 10 -12.54 8.91 9.65
N ASN A 11 -12.70 9.93 10.50
CA ASN A 11 -13.12 11.27 10.07
C ASN A 11 -11.93 12.20 9.77
N PHE A 12 -10.68 11.71 9.84
CA PHE A 12 -9.48 12.54 9.81
C PHE A 12 -9.38 13.46 8.59
N ILE A 13 -9.66 12.95 7.39
CA ILE A 13 -9.51 13.75 6.16
C ILE A 13 -10.65 14.75 5.98
N GLY A 14 -11.90 14.35 6.29
CA GLY A 14 -13.07 15.23 6.21
C GLY A 14 -13.03 16.32 7.27
N GLU A 15 -12.60 15.97 8.48
CA GLU A 15 -12.41 16.91 9.59
C GLU A 15 -11.26 17.88 9.32
N TYR A 16 -10.13 17.40 8.78
CA TYR A 16 -9.00 18.24 8.39
C TYR A 16 -9.39 19.24 7.28
N VAL A 17 -10.04 18.77 6.21
CA VAL A 17 -10.46 19.65 5.10
C VAL A 17 -11.53 20.64 5.55
N SER A 18 -12.49 20.20 6.37
CA SER A 18 -13.51 21.11 6.95
C SER A 18 -12.88 22.16 7.85
N ALA A 19 -11.89 21.79 8.66
CA ALA A 19 -11.15 22.72 9.51
C ALA A 19 -10.39 23.75 8.66
N VAL A 20 -9.62 23.31 7.66
CA VAL A 20 -8.88 24.20 6.75
C VAL A 20 -9.82 25.19 6.05
N TYR A 21 -10.96 24.72 5.54
CA TYR A 21 -11.92 25.59 4.86
C TYR A 21 -12.50 26.67 5.81
N LYS A 22 -12.87 26.30 7.04
CA LYS A 22 -13.34 27.26 8.06
C LYS A 22 -12.25 28.28 8.43
N TYR A 23 -11.00 27.84 8.57
CA TYR A 23 -9.88 28.74 8.85
C TYR A 23 -9.61 29.72 7.70
N LEU A 24 -9.63 29.26 6.45
CA LEU A 24 -9.39 30.12 5.28
C LEU A 24 -10.48 31.18 5.10
N ILE A 25 -11.75 30.84 5.33
CA ILE A 25 -12.84 31.83 5.30
C ILE A 25 -12.63 32.87 6.40
N GLY A 26 -12.34 32.42 7.63
CA GLY A 26 -12.10 33.34 8.76
C GLY A 26 -10.96 34.32 8.50
N ILE A 27 -9.82 33.82 8.01
CA ILE A 27 -8.66 34.66 7.67
C ILE A 27 -9.01 35.65 6.55
N SER A 28 -9.76 35.21 5.54
CA SER A 28 -10.16 36.06 4.41
C SER A 28 -11.04 37.24 4.85
N VAL A 29 -11.94 37.04 5.81
CA VAL A 29 -12.77 38.11 6.39
C VAL A 29 -11.91 39.11 7.16
N ILE A 30 -10.95 38.64 7.96
CA ILE A 30 -10.03 39.51 8.71
C ILE A 30 -9.20 40.37 7.74
N ILE A 31 -8.65 39.75 6.69
CA ILE A 31 -7.88 40.46 5.66
C ILE A 31 -8.74 41.52 4.98
N ALA A 32 -9.98 41.20 4.62
CA ALA A 32 -10.90 42.16 4.01
C ALA A 32 -11.15 43.37 4.93
N ILE A 33 -11.38 43.14 6.23
CA ILE A 33 -11.56 44.21 7.23
C ILE A 33 -10.32 45.12 7.28
N VAL A 34 -9.11 44.55 7.33
CA VAL A 34 -7.86 45.32 7.34
C VAL A 34 -7.73 46.19 6.09
N PHE A 35 -8.01 45.66 4.91
CA PHE A 35 -7.95 46.44 3.67
C PHE A 35 -9.00 47.55 3.60
N VAL A 36 -10.19 47.33 4.16
CA VAL A 36 -11.23 48.37 4.29
C VAL A 36 -10.78 49.47 5.27
N MET A 37 -10.18 49.10 6.41
CA MET A 37 -9.64 50.08 7.38
C MET A 37 -8.52 50.92 6.77
N VAL A 38 -7.53 50.28 6.12
CA VAL A 38 -6.43 50.98 5.43
C VAL A 38 -6.96 51.89 4.33
N GLY A 39 -7.93 51.41 3.54
CA GLY A 39 -8.60 52.23 2.53
C GLY A 39 -9.37 53.41 3.13
N GLY A 40 -10.02 53.22 4.27
CA GLY A 40 -10.74 54.28 5.00
C GLY A 40 -9.83 55.37 5.52
N VAL A 41 -8.72 55.00 6.17
CA VAL A 41 -7.70 55.95 6.62
C VAL A 41 -7.10 56.70 5.43
N GLN A 42 -6.77 55.98 4.35
CA GLN A 42 -6.25 56.58 3.12
C GLN A 42 -7.26 57.55 2.49
N TYR A 43 -8.56 57.26 2.57
CA TYR A 43 -9.61 58.13 2.04
C TYR A 43 -9.71 59.46 2.80
N VAL A 44 -9.66 59.42 4.14
CA VAL A 44 -9.71 60.61 5.00
C VAL A 44 -8.46 61.48 4.79
N LEU A 45 -7.28 60.87 4.70
CA LEU A 45 -6.02 61.60 4.48
C LEU A 45 -5.90 62.17 3.07
N ALA A 46 -6.45 61.48 2.06
CA ALA A 46 -6.43 61.93 0.67
C ALA A 46 -7.31 63.17 0.41
N ALA A 47 -8.19 63.56 1.35
CA ALA A 47 -8.99 64.77 1.25
C ALA A 47 -8.15 66.06 1.15
N GLY A 48 -6.89 66.04 1.62
CA GLY A 48 -5.95 67.17 1.50
C GLY A 48 -5.01 67.11 0.28
N THR A 49 -4.89 65.97 -0.40
CA THR A 49 -3.86 65.74 -1.45
C THR A 49 -4.42 65.29 -2.80
N GLY A 50 -5.73 65.01 -2.90
CA GLY A 50 -6.43 64.72 -4.16
C GLY A 50 -6.47 63.25 -4.60
N ASP A 51 -5.80 62.32 -3.90
CA ASP A 51 -5.66 60.91 -4.34
C ASP A 51 -6.78 59.97 -3.83
N THR A 52 -8.02 60.48 -3.76
CA THR A 52 -9.17 59.74 -3.20
C THR A 52 -9.59 58.54 -4.05
N ALA A 53 -9.24 58.55 -5.35
CA ALA A 53 -9.56 57.48 -6.29
C ALA A 53 -8.90 56.15 -5.91
N LYS A 54 -7.64 56.17 -5.48
CA LYS A 54 -6.92 54.94 -5.05
C LYS A 54 -7.52 54.33 -3.79
N ALA A 55 -7.89 55.18 -2.82
CA ALA A 55 -8.54 54.74 -1.60
C ALA A 55 -9.89 54.05 -1.87
N LYS A 56 -10.74 54.68 -2.72
CA LYS A 56 -12.01 54.09 -3.14
C LYS A 56 -11.82 52.77 -3.89
N SER A 57 -10.83 52.69 -4.77
CA SER A 57 -10.52 51.45 -5.51
C SER A 57 -10.11 50.32 -4.56
N ARG A 58 -9.28 50.60 -3.56
CA ARG A 58 -8.87 49.61 -2.55
C ARG A 58 -10.05 49.10 -1.72
N ILE A 59 -10.93 49.98 -1.26
CA ILE A 59 -12.16 49.59 -0.54
C ILE A 59 -13.05 48.74 -1.45
N ARG A 60 -13.29 49.18 -2.69
CA ARG A 60 -14.12 48.46 -3.66
C ARG A 60 -13.60 47.05 -3.92
N ASN A 61 -12.29 46.90 -4.10
CA ASN A 61 -11.66 45.61 -4.37
C ASN A 61 -11.76 44.66 -3.17
N ALA A 62 -11.60 45.19 -1.94
CA ALA A 62 -11.78 44.40 -0.72
C ALA A 62 -13.23 43.92 -0.55
N VAL A 63 -14.20 44.81 -0.80
CA VAL A 63 -15.63 44.47 -0.74
C VAL A 63 -16.02 43.49 -1.85
N SER A 64 -15.56 43.68 -3.08
CA SER A 64 -15.85 42.76 -4.19
C SER A 64 -15.25 41.38 -3.95
N GLY A 65 -14.05 41.30 -3.36
CA GLY A 65 -13.44 40.02 -2.97
C GLY A 65 -14.26 39.29 -1.90
N LEU A 66 -14.77 40.02 -0.91
CA LEU A 66 -15.64 39.46 0.12
C LEU A 66 -16.98 38.97 -0.45
N VAL A 67 -17.60 39.76 -1.33
CA VAL A 67 -18.84 39.38 -2.03
C VAL A 67 -18.63 38.14 -2.90
N LEU A 68 -17.51 38.06 -3.64
CA LEU A 68 -17.17 36.90 -4.44
C LEU A 68 -17.03 35.65 -3.58
N LEU A 69 -16.33 35.74 -2.45
CA LEU A 69 -16.17 34.64 -1.50
C LEU A 69 -17.53 34.15 -0.97
N LEU A 70 -18.43 35.08 -0.63
CA LEU A 70 -19.80 34.75 -0.19
C LEU A 70 -20.62 34.07 -1.30
N CYS A 71 -20.54 34.56 -2.53
CA CYS A 71 -21.21 33.96 -3.68
C CYS A 71 -20.71 32.54 -3.94
N VAL A 72 -19.40 32.30 -3.86
CA VAL A 72 -18.82 30.96 -3.98
C VAL A 72 -19.37 30.04 -2.90
N TYR A 73 -19.41 30.50 -1.64
CA TYR A 73 -20.00 29.74 -0.54
C TYR A 73 -21.48 29.37 -0.80
N ILE A 74 -22.29 30.32 -1.25
CA ILE A 74 -23.71 30.09 -1.56
C ILE A 74 -23.88 29.07 -2.68
N ILE A 75 -23.08 29.16 -3.75
CA ILE A 75 -23.12 28.21 -4.87
C ILE A 75 -22.76 26.80 -4.39
N LEU A 76 -21.64 26.65 -3.66
CA LEU A 76 -21.23 25.34 -3.14
C LEU A 76 -22.28 24.75 -2.20
N TYR A 77 -22.85 25.57 -1.31
CA TYR A 77 -23.89 25.13 -0.38
C TYR A 77 -25.19 24.70 -1.09
N THR A 78 -25.56 25.42 -2.16
CA THR A 78 -26.79 25.12 -2.93
C THR A 78 -26.67 23.86 -3.77
N VAL A 79 -25.51 23.64 -4.42
CA VAL A 79 -25.30 22.45 -5.26
C VAL A 79 -25.21 21.18 -4.42
N ASN A 80 -24.40 21.21 -3.36
CA ASN A 80 -24.33 20.09 -2.43
C ASN A 80 -23.77 20.56 -1.08
N PRO A 81 -24.61 20.64 -0.03
CA PRO A 81 -24.15 21.07 1.28
C PRO A 81 -23.05 20.17 1.85
N ASN A 82 -22.95 18.90 1.41
CA ASN A 82 -21.91 17.96 1.84
C ASN A 82 -20.50 18.31 1.32
N LEU A 83 -20.37 19.24 0.35
CA LEU A 83 -19.07 19.77 -0.09
C LEU A 83 -18.52 20.85 0.86
N THR A 84 -19.38 21.41 1.71
CA THR A 84 -19.01 22.38 2.75
C THR A 84 -19.06 21.75 4.15
N LEU A 85 -19.91 20.74 4.31
CA LEU A 85 -20.07 19.91 5.50
C LEU A 85 -19.67 18.47 5.13
N PHE A 86 -18.37 18.19 5.12
CA PHE A 86 -17.88 16.83 4.93
C PHE A 86 -18.44 15.93 6.04
N LYS A 87 -19.41 15.09 5.70
CA LYS A 87 -19.85 14.00 6.58
C LYS A 87 -18.72 12.97 6.60
N GLY A 88 -18.34 12.58 7.82
CA GLY A 88 -17.38 11.52 8.05
C GLY A 88 -17.75 10.26 7.27
N LEU A 89 -16.74 9.58 6.73
CA LEU A 89 -16.95 8.31 6.06
C LEU A 89 -17.33 7.28 7.13
N SER A 90 -18.63 7.03 7.28
CA SER A 90 -19.15 6.00 8.18
C SER A 90 -19.13 4.68 7.44
N LEU A 91 -18.10 3.88 7.70
CA LEU A 91 -18.07 2.50 7.27
C LEU A 91 -18.84 1.69 8.30
N THR A 92 -19.97 1.11 7.89
CA THR A 92 -20.63 0.06 8.65
C THR A 92 -19.64 -1.09 8.77
N VAL A 93 -19.19 -1.37 10.00
CA VAL A 93 -18.44 -2.60 10.22
C VAL A 93 -19.45 -3.72 10.11
N ILE A 94 -19.34 -4.50 9.03
CA ILE A 94 -20.08 -5.75 8.94
C ILE A 94 -19.57 -6.60 10.10
N GLN A 95 -20.45 -6.85 11.07
CA GLN A 95 -20.16 -7.76 12.17
C GLN A 95 -19.86 -9.12 11.53
N ARG A 96 -18.65 -9.63 11.74
CA ARG A 96 -18.29 -10.98 11.31
C ARG A 96 -19.25 -11.92 12.06
N GLU A 97 -20.20 -12.47 11.32
CA GLU A 97 -20.91 -13.66 11.78
C GLU A 97 -19.85 -14.74 11.90
N GLU A 98 -19.63 -15.24 13.12
CA GLU A 98 -18.92 -16.50 13.29
C GLU A 98 -19.82 -17.53 12.61
N ILE A 99 -19.44 -17.92 11.40
CA ILE A 99 -20.07 -19.06 10.75
C ILE A 99 -19.75 -20.24 11.65
N ASP A 100 -20.74 -20.70 12.41
CA ASP A 100 -20.71 -22.02 13.00
C ASP A 100 -20.28 -22.98 11.89
N ASN A 101 -19.21 -23.74 12.11
CA ASN A 101 -18.61 -24.67 11.15
C ASN A 101 -19.53 -25.88 10.83
N GLU A 102 -20.82 -25.65 10.68
CA GLU A 102 -21.74 -26.58 10.04
C GLU A 102 -21.56 -26.36 8.53
N THR A 103 -20.68 -27.15 7.94
CA THR A 103 -20.50 -27.17 6.48
C THR A 103 -21.83 -27.61 5.86
N PRO A 104 -22.57 -26.75 5.13
CA PRO A 104 -23.77 -27.21 4.46
C PRO A 104 -23.34 -28.21 3.40
N ALA A 105 -23.88 -29.43 3.45
CA ALA A 105 -23.51 -30.54 2.57
C ALA A 105 -23.76 -30.26 1.07
N ASP A 106 -24.34 -29.11 0.70
CA ASP A 106 -24.66 -28.74 -0.68
C ASP A 106 -23.90 -27.52 -1.23
N PHE A 107 -23.13 -26.79 -0.42
CA PHE A 107 -22.34 -25.66 -0.93
C PHE A 107 -21.03 -26.17 -1.53
N GLN A 108 -21.15 -26.90 -2.63
CA GLN A 108 -20.06 -27.08 -3.57
C GLN A 108 -19.84 -25.73 -4.25
N THR A 109 -18.98 -24.90 -3.67
CA THR A 109 -18.25 -23.96 -4.51
C THR A 109 -17.45 -24.80 -5.48
N ASN A 110 -17.96 -24.92 -6.69
CA ASN A 110 -17.14 -25.20 -7.87
C ASN A 110 -16.26 -23.98 -8.14
N PHE A 111 -15.55 -23.48 -7.12
CA PHE A 111 -14.22 -22.99 -7.36
C PHE A 111 -13.49 -24.26 -7.77
N GLU A 112 -13.33 -24.45 -9.07
CA GLU A 112 -12.18 -25.22 -9.52
C GLU A 112 -10.99 -24.54 -8.87
N VAL A 113 -10.62 -25.07 -7.71
CA VAL A 113 -9.25 -25.11 -7.24
C VAL A 113 -8.55 -25.69 -8.44
N VAL A 114 -8.04 -24.82 -9.31
CA VAL A 114 -7.17 -25.21 -10.39
C VAL A 114 -5.96 -25.77 -9.65
N SER A 115 -6.04 -27.08 -9.41
CA SER A 115 -4.93 -27.93 -9.11
C SER A 115 -4.04 -27.84 -10.33
N SER A 116 -3.13 -26.90 -10.27
CA SER A 116 -1.80 -27.18 -10.73
C SER A 116 -0.86 -26.54 -9.72
N PRO A 117 -0.29 -27.31 -8.77
CA PRO A 117 1.00 -26.90 -8.25
C PRO A 117 1.88 -26.84 -9.48
N GLY A 118 2.15 -25.64 -9.98
CA GLY A 118 3.17 -25.44 -11.00
C GLY A 118 4.48 -25.94 -10.43
N ASN A 119 4.78 -27.22 -10.66
CA ASN A 119 6.03 -27.91 -10.35
C ASN A 119 6.66 -27.53 -9.00
N GLY A 120 5.84 -27.43 -7.95
CA GLY A 120 6.28 -26.93 -6.67
C GLY A 120 6.46 -28.03 -5.64
N GLY A 121 7.68 -28.51 -5.46
CA GLY A 121 8.01 -29.44 -4.37
C GLY A 121 7.87 -28.80 -2.98
N SER A 122 8.18 -29.56 -1.94
CA SER A 122 8.42 -28.95 -0.62
C SER A 122 9.81 -28.30 -0.64
N GLY A 123 9.87 -27.02 -0.25
CA GLY A 123 11.13 -26.35 0.09
C GLY A 123 11.60 -26.74 1.49
N TRP A 124 12.63 -26.03 1.96
CA TRP A 124 13.10 -26.15 3.34
C TRP A 124 11.96 -25.86 4.33
N ASN A 125 11.98 -26.60 5.45
CA ASN A 125 11.04 -26.48 6.57
C ASN A 125 9.56 -26.56 6.18
N GLY A 126 9.24 -27.36 5.15
CA GLY A 126 7.86 -27.64 4.74
C GLY A 126 7.18 -26.47 4.03
N VAL A 127 7.92 -25.40 3.70
CA VAL A 127 7.38 -24.26 2.95
C VAL A 127 7.14 -24.71 1.50
N PRO A 128 5.94 -24.52 0.93
CA PRO A 128 5.68 -24.83 -0.47
C PRO A 128 6.66 -24.08 -1.38
N MET A 129 7.31 -24.78 -2.30
CA MET A 129 8.22 -24.16 -3.26
C MET A 129 7.45 -23.79 -4.52
N TYR A 130 7.45 -22.51 -4.90
CA TYR A 130 6.94 -22.10 -6.21
C TYR A 130 8.09 -21.66 -7.10
N ASP A 131 8.24 -22.28 -8.27
CA ASP A 131 9.20 -21.83 -9.27
C ASP A 131 8.59 -20.70 -10.11
N GLN A 132 9.10 -19.48 -9.97
CA GLN A 132 8.63 -18.34 -10.76
C GLN A 132 8.77 -18.57 -12.27
N LYS A 133 9.73 -19.39 -12.71
CA LYS A 133 9.92 -19.71 -14.14
C LYS A 133 8.75 -20.48 -14.74
N ALA A 134 7.98 -21.20 -13.92
CA ALA A 134 6.77 -21.90 -14.36
C ALA A 134 5.62 -20.95 -14.75
N TYR A 135 5.71 -19.67 -14.38
CA TYR A 135 4.68 -18.66 -14.60
C TYR A 135 5.03 -17.71 -15.77
N GLU A 136 5.54 -18.26 -16.87
CA GLU A 136 5.92 -17.49 -18.05
C GLU A 136 4.74 -16.98 -18.87
N SER A 137 3.60 -17.68 -18.80
CA SER A 137 2.34 -17.29 -19.41
C SER A 137 1.50 -16.36 -18.52
N THR A 138 1.91 -16.13 -17.27
CA THR A 138 1.17 -15.33 -16.30
C THR A 138 1.58 -13.86 -16.40
N PRO A 139 0.67 -12.94 -16.80
CA PRO A 139 0.97 -11.52 -16.89
C PRO A 139 1.40 -10.96 -15.54
N TYR A 140 2.46 -10.16 -15.56
CA TYR A 140 2.90 -9.36 -14.41
C TYR A 140 2.51 -7.91 -14.71
N GLY A 141 1.19 -7.66 -14.64
CA GLY A 141 0.57 -6.37 -14.95
C GLY A 141 -0.57 -6.54 -15.96
N PRO A 142 -0.97 -5.47 -16.68
CA PRO A 142 -1.94 -5.59 -17.76
C PRO A 142 -1.40 -6.52 -18.84
N GLU A 143 -2.26 -7.32 -19.48
CA GLU A 143 -1.85 -8.24 -20.55
C GLU A 143 -1.11 -7.54 -21.69
N SER A 144 -1.49 -6.28 -21.97
CA SER A 144 -0.82 -5.43 -22.97
C SER A 144 0.67 -5.20 -22.69
N CYS A 145 1.11 -5.44 -21.45
CA CYS A 145 2.51 -5.30 -21.04
C CYS A 145 3.33 -6.58 -21.19
N MET A 146 2.69 -7.72 -21.50
CA MET A 146 3.38 -8.99 -21.67
C MET A 146 3.91 -9.12 -23.10
N LYS A 147 5.21 -9.35 -23.25
CA LYS A 147 5.82 -9.71 -24.54
C LYS A 147 5.92 -11.23 -24.62
N THR A 148 5.32 -11.84 -25.64
CA THR A 148 5.35 -13.28 -25.89
C THR A 148 6.44 -13.65 -26.90
N GLY A 149 7.14 -14.78 -26.69
CA GLY A 149 8.22 -15.29 -27.54
C GLY A 149 9.53 -15.58 -26.78
N GLU A 150 10.61 -15.86 -27.51
CA GLU A 150 11.93 -16.04 -26.89
C GLU A 150 12.37 -14.75 -26.18
N GLY A 151 12.70 -14.83 -24.89
CA GLY A 151 12.95 -13.64 -24.06
C GLY A 151 11.67 -12.90 -23.59
N SER A 152 10.56 -13.61 -23.43
CA SER A 152 9.30 -13.05 -22.88
C SER A 152 9.51 -12.27 -21.58
N THR A 153 8.93 -11.06 -21.51
CA THR A 153 9.03 -10.13 -20.36
C THR A 153 7.67 -9.55 -20.01
N GLY A 154 7.53 -9.02 -18.80
CA GLY A 154 6.24 -8.54 -18.31
C GLY A 154 5.33 -9.65 -17.79
N ASN A 155 5.94 -10.77 -17.39
CA ASN A 155 5.30 -11.92 -16.79
C ASN A 155 5.94 -12.24 -15.43
N VAL A 156 5.33 -13.16 -14.68
CA VAL A 156 5.82 -13.54 -13.34
C VAL A 156 7.22 -14.13 -13.43
N LYS A 157 7.54 -14.89 -14.49
CA LYS A 157 8.91 -15.37 -14.74
C LYS A 157 9.96 -14.27 -14.79
N SER A 158 9.67 -13.13 -15.42
CA SER A 158 10.66 -12.06 -15.60
C SER A 158 10.80 -11.12 -14.39
N SER A 159 9.78 -11.04 -13.53
CA SER A 159 9.66 -9.95 -12.54
C SER A 159 9.02 -10.35 -11.21
N GLY A 160 8.65 -11.62 -11.04
CA GLY A 160 7.73 -12.08 -10.00
C GLY A 160 8.38 -12.69 -8.76
N CYS A 161 9.68 -12.50 -8.52
CA CYS A 161 10.35 -13.10 -7.37
C CYS A 161 9.69 -12.70 -6.03
N GLY A 162 9.23 -11.45 -5.89
CA GLY A 162 8.55 -10.97 -4.70
C GLY A 162 7.15 -11.57 -4.49
N VAL A 163 6.32 -11.61 -5.53
CA VAL A 163 4.98 -12.24 -5.44
C VAL A 163 5.06 -13.74 -5.22
N THR A 164 6.08 -14.38 -5.80
CA THR A 164 6.33 -15.82 -5.62
C THR A 164 6.78 -16.10 -4.18
N ALA A 165 7.71 -15.31 -3.64
CA ALA A 165 8.12 -15.41 -2.23
C ALA A 165 6.95 -15.21 -1.26
N PHE A 166 6.09 -14.22 -1.52
CA PHE A 166 4.90 -13.99 -0.71
C PHE A 166 3.89 -15.14 -0.79
N ALA A 167 3.69 -15.72 -1.98
CA ALA A 167 2.84 -16.89 -2.15
C ALA A 167 3.37 -18.10 -1.35
N MET A 168 4.68 -18.34 -1.37
CA MET A 168 5.31 -19.42 -0.59
C MET A 168 5.07 -19.25 0.91
N VAL A 169 5.37 -18.06 1.47
CA VAL A 169 5.19 -17.77 2.90
C VAL A 169 3.72 -17.84 3.31
N SER A 170 2.83 -17.21 2.54
CA SER A 170 1.39 -17.21 2.83
C SER A 170 0.81 -18.63 2.79
N SER A 171 1.25 -19.46 1.84
CA SER A 171 0.87 -20.87 1.74
C SER A 171 1.35 -21.70 2.92
N ALA A 172 2.61 -21.52 3.33
CA ALA A 172 3.15 -22.18 4.52
C ALA A 172 2.38 -21.81 5.80
N LEU A 173 1.93 -20.55 5.89
CA LEU A 173 1.14 -20.06 7.03
C LEU A 173 -0.35 -20.43 6.94
N GLY A 174 -0.77 -21.22 5.95
CA GLY A 174 -2.11 -21.80 5.87
C GLY A 174 -3.07 -21.09 4.92
N THR A 175 -2.59 -20.11 4.15
CA THR A 175 -3.41 -19.39 3.15
C THR A 175 -3.16 -19.97 1.77
N ARG A 176 -4.19 -20.54 1.15
CA ARG A 176 -4.05 -21.12 -0.20
C ARG A 176 -3.99 -20.01 -1.26
N VAL A 177 -2.78 -19.59 -1.63
CA VAL A 177 -2.52 -18.61 -2.68
C VAL A 177 -1.39 -19.05 -3.60
N THR A 178 -1.46 -18.66 -4.85
CA THR A 178 -0.46 -18.93 -5.88
C THR A 178 0.16 -17.62 -6.39
N PRO A 179 1.36 -17.65 -7.00
CA PRO A 179 2.02 -16.47 -7.54
C PRO A 179 1.16 -15.63 -8.50
N ASP A 180 0.28 -16.25 -9.30
CA ASP A 180 -0.66 -15.56 -10.19
C ASP A 180 -1.73 -14.76 -9.41
N ILE A 181 -2.35 -15.35 -8.38
CA ILE A 181 -3.32 -14.66 -7.52
C ILE A 181 -2.66 -13.47 -6.82
N VAL A 182 -1.45 -13.67 -6.29
CA VAL A 182 -0.69 -12.60 -5.62
C VAL A 182 -0.31 -11.51 -6.62
N ALA A 183 0.16 -11.88 -7.82
CA ALA A 183 0.53 -10.93 -8.87
C ALA A 183 -0.63 -10.05 -9.32
N GLN A 184 -1.81 -10.65 -9.50
CA GLN A 184 -3.03 -9.95 -9.87
C GLN A 184 -3.51 -9.04 -8.75
N THR A 185 -3.53 -9.54 -7.51
CA THR A 185 -4.02 -8.76 -6.36
C THR A 185 -3.14 -7.54 -6.08
N PHE A 186 -1.82 -7.71 -6.01
CA PHE A 186 -0.93 -6.58 -5.78
C PHE A 186 -0.99 -5.55 -6.92
N TRP A 187 -1.33 -5.98 -8.13
CA TRP A 187 -1.53 -5.09 -9.27
C TRP A 187 -2.83 -4.31 -9.16
N ASP A 188 -3.93 -4.99 -8.83
CA ASP A 188 -5.24 -4.41 -8.57
C ASP A 188 -5.16 -3.32 -7.50
N GLU A 189 -4.54 -3.60 -6.35
CA GLU A 189 -4.31 -2.62 -5.29
C GLU A 189 -3.45 -1.43 -5.76
N THR A 190 -2.49 -1.69 -6.66
CA THR A 190 -1.66 -0.64 -7.23
C THR A 190 -2.47 0.29 -8.15
N LEU A 191 -3.41 -0.26 -8.93
CA LEU A 191 -4.22 0.53 -9.86
C LEU A 191 -5.38 1.25 -9.19
N ASN A 192 -6.07 0.56 -8.28
CA ASN A 192 -7.39 0.95 -7.81
C ASN A 192 -7.38 1.51 -6.38
N GLU A 193 -6.35 1.22 -5.59
CA GLU A 193 -6.29 1.58 -4.17
C GLU A 193 -5.17 2.59 -3.85
N GLY A 194 -4.52 3.14 -4.88
CA GLY A 194 -3.44 4.12 -4.73
C GLY A 194 -2.18 3.55 -4.05
N LYS A 195 -2.07 2.23 -3.95
CA LYS A 195 -0.89 1.54 -3.44
C LYS A 195 0.21 1.53 -4.51
N ASN A 196 1.45 1.29 -4.09
CA ASN A 196 2.59 1.17 -5.02
C ASN A 196 3.29 -0.19 -4.86
N PHE A 197 2.50 -1.25 -4.68
CA PHE A 197 2.98 -2.61 -4.44
C PHE A 197 3.68 -3.19 -5.67
N ARG A 198 3.26 -2.78 -6.87
CA ARG A 198 3.89 -3.17 -8.13
C ARG A 198 4.24 -1.91 -8.94
N PRO A 199 5.39 -1.27 -8.64
CA PRO A 199 5.71 0.04 -9.18
C PRO A 199 5.70 0.05 -10.71
N ARG A 200 4.96 1.02 -11.26
CA ARG A 200 4.87 1.22 -12.71
C ARG A 200 6.18 1.75 -13.26
N ASN A 201 6.58 1.23 -14.41
CA ASN A 201 7.58 1.86 -15.24
C ASN A 201 7.01 3.17 -15.78
N ALA A 202 7.70 4.28 -15.55
CA ALA A 202 7.22 5.61 -15.92
C ALA A 202 7.04 5.81 -17.44
N THR A 203 7.77 5.02 -18.25
CA THR A 203 7.74 5.11 -19.71
C THR A 203 6.66 4.20 -20.31
N THR A 204 6.48 3.00 -19.78
CA THR A 204 5.56 2.01 -20.36
C THR A 204 4.25 1.87 -19.60
N GLY A 205 4.13 2.42 -18.39
CA GLY A 205 2.97 2.24 -17.51
C GLY A 205 2.87 0.83 -16.89
N CYS A 206 3.81 -0.06 -17.20
CA CYS A 206 3.75 -1.48 -16.83
C CYS A 206 4.39 -1.75 -15.46
N GLY A 207 3.81 -2.66 -14.66
CA GLY A 207 4.31 -3.08 -13.33
C GLY A 207 5.52 -4.01 -13.35
N GLN A 208 6.49 -3.77 -14.23
CA GLN A 208 7.63 -4.66 -14.50
C GLN A 208 8.82 -4.46 -13.55
N ASN A 209 8.76 -3.47 -12.66
CA ASN A 209 9.86 -3.11 -11.75
C ASN A 209 9.89 -3.97 -10.47
N GLY A 210 9.30 -5.17 -10.50
CA GLY A 210 9.27 -6.09 -9.36
C GLY A 210 8.13 -5.83 -8.38
N THR A 211 8.37 -6.13 -7.10
CA THR A 211 7.43 -5.99 -5.99
C THR A 211 8.01 -5.06 -4.93
N ALA A 212 7.25 -4.06 -4.49
CA ALA A 212 7.61 -3.26 -3.33
C ALA A 212 7.39 -4.07 -2.05
N SER A 213 8.34 -4.02 -1.11
CA SER A 213 8.26 -4.79 0.13
C SER A 213 7.06 -4.41 1.01
N SER A 214 6.48 -3.22 0.82
CA SER A 214 5.25 -2.80 1.52
C SER A 214 4.04 -3.64 1.18
N ALA A 215 4.04 -4.33 0.04
CA ALA A 215 2.99 -5.27 -0.30
C ALA A 215 2.87 -6.40 0.73
N PHE A 216 3.99 -6.79 1.34
CA PHE A 216 4.05 -7.89 2.29
C PHE A 216 3.52 -7.56 3.68
N THR A 217 3.31 -6.27 3.97
CA THR A 217 2.80 -5.81 5.27
C THR A 217 1.45 -5.10 5.14
N GLU A 218 1.17 -4.47 3.99
CA GLU A 218 0.01 -3.59 3.81
C GLU A 218 -1.04 -4.11 2.82
N SER A 219 -0.76 -5.18 2.06
CA SER A 219 -1.74 -5.71 1.11
C SER A 219 -2.98 -6.24 1.84
N ARG A 220 -4.15 -6.09 1.21
CA ARG A 220 -5.39 -6.73 1.63
C ARG A 220 -5.25 -8.25 1.74
N LEU A 221 -4.36 -8.88 0.96
CA LEU A 221 -4.07 -10.30 1.12
C LEU A 221 -3.51 -10.62 2.50
N VAL A 222 -2.65 -9.77 3.05
CA VAL A 222 -2.09 -9.95 4.41
C VAL A 222 -3.22 -9.99 5.42
N ALA A 223 -4.15 -9.02 5.36
CA ALA A 223 -5.29 -8.94 6.26
C ALA A 223 -6.29 -10.11 6.06
N GLN A 224 -6.64 -10.43 4.82
CA GLN A 224 -7.59 -11.50 4.49
C GLN A 224 -7.06 -12.89 4.85
N ALA A 225 -5.74 -13.08 4.73
CA ALA A 225 -5.03 -14.29 5.13
C ALA A 225 -4.88 -14.44 6.66
N GLY A 226 -5.32 -13.45 7.44
CA GLY A 226 -5.09 -13.44 8.90
C GLY A 226 -3.62 -13.32 9.26
N LEU A 227 -2.80 -12.73 8.37
CA LEU A 227 -1.37 -12.56 8.56
C LEU A 227 -1.07 -11.15 9.08
N ARG A 228 0.12 -11.00 9.67
CA ARG A 228 0.73 -9.72 10.02
C ARG A 228 2.18 -9.74 9.55
N GLY A 229 2.66 -8.58 9.14
CA GLY A 229 4.07 -8.43 8.78
C GLY A 229 4.65 -7.14 9.30
N ARG A 230 5.97 -7.13 9.55
CA ARG A 230 6.74 -5.94 9.89
C ARG A 230 8.11 -5.96 9.24
N TYR A 231 8.67 -4.78 9.08
CA TYR A 231 10.05 -4.62 8.63
C TYR A 231 11.03 -4.88 9.77
N ILE A 232 12.14 -5.50 9.40
CA ILE A 232 13.32 -5.63 10.26
C ILE A 232 14.45 -4.85 9.59
N SER A 233 15.19 -4.09 10.40
CA SER A 233 16.38 -3.38 9.91
C SER A 233 17.40 -4.39 9.42
N THR A 234 17.98 -4.18 8.23
CA THR A 234 19.00 -5.09 7.67
C THR A 234 20.26 -5.17 8.54
N GLY A 235 20.50 -4.17 9.40
CA GLY A 235 21.60 -4.18 10.37
C GLY A 235 21.28 -4.90 11.68
N ASN A 236 20.02 -5.28 11.93
CA ASN A 236 19.65 -6.04 13.13
C ASN A 236 19.76 -7.54 12.88
N THR A 237 21.00 -8.01 12.74
CA THR A 237 21.30 -9.40 12.39
C THR A 237 20.87 -10.39 13.47
N ASP A 238 20.95 -9.98 14.74
CA ASP A 238 20.63 -10.82 15.88
C ASP A 238 19.13 -11.16 15.89
N GLU A 239 18.27 -10.14 15.69
CA GLU A 239 16.82 -10.35 15.58
C GLU A 239 16.44 -11.24 14.39
N ILE A 240 17.16 -11.13 13.27
CA ILE A 240 16.93 -12.00 12.10
C ILE A 240 17.25 -13.45 12.45
N LEU A 241 18.37 -13.71 13.10
CA LEU A 241 18.78 -15.05 13.51
C LEU A 241 17.83 -15.63 14.57
N ASP A 242 17.46 -14.85 15.58
CA ASP A 242 16.51 -15.26 16.63
C ASP A 242 15.16 -15.70 16.04
N LEU A 243 14.66 -14.99 15.03
CA LEU A 243 13.42 -15.36 14.34
C LEU A 243 13.59 -16.65 13.53
N LEU A 244 14.71 -16.83 12.85
CA LEU A 244 14.99 -18.05 12.09
C LEU A 244 15.16 -19.27 12.99
N GLU A 245 15.79 -19.13 14.15
CA GLU A 245 15.89 -20.18 15.18
C GLU A 245 14.52 -20.59 15.71
N GLN A 246 13.59 -19.64 15.83
CA GLN A 246 12.19 -19.90 16.20
C GLN A 246 11.34 -20.47 15.05
N GLY A 247 11.95 -20.77 13.89
CA GLY A 247 11.25 -21.28 12.71
C GLY A 247 10.33 -20.27 12.04
N LYS A 248 10.53 -18.97 12.29
CA LYS A 248 9.74 -17.89 11.68
C LYS A 248 10.21 -17.64 10.25
N LEU A 249 9.26 -17.29 9.39
CA LEU A 249 9.52 -17.08 7.97
C LEU A 249 9.82 -15.61 7.67
N LEU A 250 10.87 -15.37 6.90
CA LEU A 250 11.27 -14.02 6.48
C LEU A 250 11.28 -13.93 4.95
N ILE A 251 10.69 -12.87 4.41
CA ILE A 251 10.90 -12.49 3.00
C ILE A 251 12.00 -11.45 2.98
N VAL A 252 13.09 -11.75 2.26
CA VAL A 252 14.23 -10.83 2.15
C VAL A 252 14.52 -10.50 0.70
N SER A 253 15.07 -9.31 0.45
CA SER A 253 15.71 -9.00 -0.82
C SER A 253 17.18 -8.71 -0.65
N TYR A 254 17.98 -9.09 -1.64
CA TYR A 254 19.39 -8.71 -1.72
C TYR A 254 19.76 -8.23 -3.11
N ARG A 255 20.90 -7.53 -3.21
CA ARG A 255 21.40 -7.01 -4.48
C ARG A 255 22.07 -8.12 -5.30
N THR A 256 21.61 -8.29 -6.54
CA THR A 256 22.23 -9.21 -7.50
C THR A 256 23.34 -8.53 -8.29
N ASN A 257 24.18 -9.32 -8.96
CA ASN A 257 25.27 -8.83 -9.81
C ASN A 257 24.77 -7.93 -10.97
N SER A 258 23.51 -8.09 -11.41
CA SER A 258 22.88 -7.23 -12.42
C SER A 258 22.40 -5.88 -11.85
N GLY A 259 22.61 -5.61 -10.57
CA GLY A 259 22.22 -4.37 -9.89
C GLY A 259 20.77 -4.34 -9.40
N GLY A 260 19.93 -5.28 -9.85
CA GLY A 260 18.54 -5.45 -9.40
C GLY A 260 18.44 -6.13 -8.02
N GLY A 261 17.28 -5.98 -7.38
CA GLY A 261 16.93 -6.72 -6.17
C GLY A 261 16.33 -8.09 -6.50
N HIS A 262 16.64 -9.11 -5.71
CA HIS A 262 16.03 -10.44 -5.82
C HIS A 262 15.45 -10.88 -4.48
N TYR A 263 14.20 -11.33 -4.49
CA TYR A 263 13.51 -11.80 -3.28
C TYR A 263 13.68 -13.31 -3.10
N VAL A 264 13.92 -13.72 -1.87
CA VAL A 264 13.96 -15.12 -1.42
C VAL A 264 13.25 -15.25 -0.08
N VAL A 265 12.94 -16.49 0.31
CA VAL A 265 12.35 -16.81 1.61
C VAL A 265 13.39 -17.47 2.49
N LEU A 266 13.62 -16.92 3.67
CA LEU A 266 14.43 -17.55 4.71
C LEU A 266 13.51 -18.36 5.61
N THR A 267 13.92 -19.59 5.90
CA THR A 267 13.03 -20.59 6.53
C THR A 267 13.53 -21.12 7.87
N GLY A 268 14.80 -20.91 8.19
CA GLY A 268 15.43 -21.34 9.44
C GLY A 268 16.94 -21.43 9.32
N LEU A 269 17.57 -22.07 10.31
CA LEU A 269 19.00 -22.40 10.33
C LEU A 269 19.23 -23.92 10.28
N ASP A 270 20.33 -24.36 9.69
CA ASP A 270 20.81 -25.75 9.83
C ASP A 270 21.70 -25.93 11.08
N GLU A 271 22.15 -27.17 11.34
CA GLU A 271 22.98 -27.51 12.50
C GLU A 271 24.32 -26.75 12.53
N ASP A 272 24.81 -26.32 11.37
CA ASP A 272 26.06 -25.56 11.22
C ASP A 272 25.82 -24.03 11.34
N GLY A 273 24.57 -23.60 11.58
CA GLY A 273 24.18 -22.19 11.63
C GLY A 273 24.05 -21.52 10.26
N ASN A 274 23.98 -22.29 9.16
CA ASN A 274 23.71 -21.73 7.84
C ASN A 274 22.23 -21.41 7.69
N ILE A 275 21.94 -20.30 7.02
CA ILE A 275 20.59 -19.85 6.70
C ILE A 275 20.03 -20.71 5.56
N LEU A 276 18.84 -21.27 5.77
CA LEU A 276 18.10 -22.07 4.80
C LEU A 276 17.23 -21.16 3.91
N ILE A 277 17.48 -21.20 2.60
CA ILE A 277 16.89 -20.30 1.62
C ILE A 277 16.03 -21.07 0.62
N ASN A 278 14.78 -20.66 0.47
CA ASN A 278 13.92 -21.05 -0.63
C ASN A 278 13.91 -19.95 -1.69
N ASN A 279 14.55 -20.22 -2.83
CA ASN A 279 14.74 -19.27 -3.91
C ASN A 279 13.69 -19.49 -5.02
N PRO A 280 12.83 -18.49 -5.29
CA PRO A 280 11.81 -18.61 -6.33
C PRO A 280 12.37 -18.70 -7.75
N TRP A 281 13.65 -18.35 -7.99
CA TRP A 281 14.27 -18.45 -9.31
C TRP A 281 14.72 -19.88 -9.63
N GLY A 282 13.87 -20.66 -10.31
CA GLY A 282 14.12 -22.08 -10.57
C GLY A 282 13.69 -22.99 -9.43
N GLY A 283 12.99 -22.48 -8.41
CA GLY A 283 12.49 -23.25 -7.28
C GLY A 283 13.61 -23.96 -6.49
N THR A 284 14.75 -23.31 -6.29
CA THR A 284 15.94 -23.91 -5.70
C THR A 284 15.95 -23.79 -4.18
N MET A 285 16.48 -24.82 -3.54
CA MET A 285 16.80 -24.84 -2.11
C MET A 285 18.29 -24.57 -1.96
N GLU A 286 18.62 -23.48 -1.27
CA GLU A 286 19.99 -22.99 -1.08
C GLU A 286 20.31 -22.87 0.40
N LYS A 287 21.59 -22.82 0.75
CA LYS A 287 22.04 -22.49 2.10
C LYS A 287 23.31 -21.66 2.07
N THR A 288 23.46 -20.77 3.04
CA THR A 288 24.62 -19.87 3.12
C THR A 288 24.89 -19.45 4.56
N PRO A 289 26.16 -19.26 4.97
CA PRO A 289 26.45 -18.68 6.27
C PRO A 289 25.91 -17.23 6.34
N PRO A 290 25.57 -16.72 7.54
CA PRO A 290 25.09 -15.34 7.71
C PRO A 290 25.98 -14.28 7.06
N SER A 291 27.31 -14.47 7.12
CA SER A 291 28.31 -13.58 6.51
C SER A 291 28.20 -13.49 4.98
N GLY A 292 27.64 -14.51 4.32
CA GLY A 292 27.45 -14.54 2.87
C GLY A 292 26.19 -13.81 2.40
N LEU A 293 25.20 -13.61 3.27
CA LEU A 293 23.90 -13.00 2.91
C LEU A 293 23.72 -11.60 3.48
N PHE A 294 24.00 -11.41 4.78
CA PHE A 294 23.64 -10.19 5.52
C PHE A 294 24.20 -8.91 4.92
N PRO A 295 25.47 -8.86 4.45
CA PRO A 295 26.01 -7.65 3.82
C PRO A 295 25.30 -7.23 2.52
N ALA A 296 24.60 -8.14 1.86
CA ALA A 296 23.92 -7.90 0.58
C ALA A 296 22.43 -7.55 0.73
N LEU A 297 21.87 -7.66 1.95
CA LEU A 297 20.45 -7.43 2.22
C LEU A 297 20.04 -5.98 1.93
N LYS A 298 18.90 -5.83 1.24
CA LYS A 298 18.24 -4.55 0.97
C LYS A 298 16.94 -4.39 1.75
N SER A 299 16.23 -5.47 2.02
CA SER A 299 15.02 -5.46 2.84
C SER A 299 14.83 -6.80 3.54
N VAL A 300 14.23 -6.74 4.72
CA VAL A 300 13.82 -7.91 5.50
C VAL A 300 12.41 -7.66 6.01
N THR A 301 11.51 -8.60 5.73
CA THR A 301 10.12 -8.56 6.20
C THR A 301 9.83 -9.86 6.93
N TYR A 302 9.49 -9.75 8.21
CA TYR A 302 8.93 -10.86 8.98
C TYR A 302 7.43 -10.90 8.76
N ILE A 303 6.89 -12.10 8.50
CA ILE A 303 5.46 -12.33 8.28
C ILE A 303 5.06 -13.57 9.08
N ASP A 304 3.92 -13.48 9.76
CA ASP A 304 3.37 -14.61 10.52
C ASP A 304 1.84 -14.52 10.62
N ARG A 305 1.22 -15.59 11.13
CA ARG A 305 -0.19 -15.55 11.54
C ARG A 305 -0.37 -14.52 12.63
N SER A 306 -1.49 -13.82 12.59
CA SER A 306 -1.83 -12.79 13.57
C SER A 306 -1.82 -13.30 15.02
N SER A 307 -2.14 -14.58 15.23
CA SER A 307 -2.13 -15.25 16.54
C SER A 307 -0.72 -15.49 17.08
N ASP A 308 0.25 -15.70 16.20
CA ASP A 308 1.60 -16.18 16.51
C ASP A 308 2.66 -15.08 16.30
N PHE A 309 2.21 -13.87 15.95
CA PHE A 309 3.01 -12.75 15.52
C PHE A 309 3.78 -12.09 16.68
N ILE A 310 5.09 -11.94 16.49
CA ILE A 310 5.98 -11.26 17.43
C ILE A 310 6.11 -9.77 17.03
N PRO A 311 5.54 -8.83 17.81
CA PRO A 311 5.48 -7.41 17.45
C PRO A 311 6.83 -6.73 17.38
#